data_AF-A0A968T7X1-F1
#
_entry.id   AF-A0A968T7X1-F1
#
_cell.length_a   1.000
_cell.length_b   1.000
_cell.length_c   1.000
_cell.angle_alpha   90.00
_cell.angle_beta   90.00
_cell.angle_gamma   90.00
#
_symmetry.space_group_name_H-M   'P 1'
#
loop_
_entity.id
_entity.type
_entity.pdbx_description
1 polymer ?
#
loop_
_entity_poly.entity_id
_entity_poly.type
_entity_poly.pdbx_seq_one_letter_code
_entity_poly.pdbx_strand_id
1 'polypeptide(L)'
;RLCGYPQYLPWLIEVLIQHGALKENLHFYIAYGTHPLQTEEESLKTYGPVFNEYHFVHHNCTDESVFSIKGTTKRGTNVTVRKDILESTLLITFGAISHHYFAGYGGGRKLLFPGLAQRQAIYHNHGLFLDRATRSLATGCQPGKLEGNPLAEDLREIDDLIPEKISIHGIMNESGKVCRLLVGSSYKDFTEACKIHDSYYRYNSDEQYDLVIASSGGYPKDINFIQAHKSVHHRQPL
;
A
#
# COMPACT_ATOMS: atom_id res chain seq x y z
N ARG A 1 -1.96 5.02 6.71
CA ARG A 1 -0.68 4.57 7.33
C ARG A 1 0.26 5.77 7.42
N LEU A 2 1.09 5.86 8.47
CA LEU A 2 2.02 6.98 8.65
C LEU A 2 3.31 6.79 7.83
N CYS A 3 3.85 7.88 7.31
CA CYS A 3 5.13 7.92 6.60
C CYS A 3 5.85 9.28 6.79
N GLY A 4 5.71 9.89 7.97
CA GLY A 4 6.32 11.18 8.28
C GLY A 4 5.74 12.38 7.49
N TYR A 5 4.50 12.28 7.01
CA TYR A 5 3.90 13.30 6.15
C TYR A 5 3.96 14.74 6.66
N PRO A 6 3.76 15.05 7.97
CA PRO A 6 3.80 16.43 8.45
C PRO A 6 5.16 17.10 8.22
N GLN A 7 6.24 16.31 8.15
CA GLN A 7 7.58 16.78 7.87
C GLN A 7 7.89 16.80 6.36
N TYR A 8 7.51 15.73 5.64
CA TYR A 8 8.00 15.52 4.27
C TYR A 8 7.06 15.99 3.17
N LEU A 9 5.75 16.09 3.41
CA LEU A 9 4.82 16.67 2.42
C LEU A 9 5.14 18.14 2.12
N PRO A 10 5.43 19.02 3.10
CA PRO A 10 5.83 20.39 2.82
C PRO A 10 7.03 20.48 1.87
N TRP A 11 8.05 19.63 2.08
CA TRP A 11 9.24 19.60 1.22
C TRP A 11 8.93 19.12 -0.20
N LEU A 12 8.10 18.08 -0.34
CA LEU A 12 7.67 17.60 -1.65
C LEU A 12 6.89 18.69 -2.40
N ILE A 13 5.96 19.36 -1.72
CA ILE A 13 5.15 20.44 -2.28
C ILE A 13 6.04 21.60 -2.72
N GLU A 14 6.99 22.02 -1.89
CA GLU A 14 7.94 23.08 -2.21
C GLU A 14 8.72 22.76 -3.48
N VAL A 15 9.26 21.54 -3.58
CA VAL A 15 9.99 21.10 -4.79
C VAL A 15 9.08 21.13 -6.02
N LEU A 16 7.84 20.65 -5.92
CA LEU A 16 6.91 20.67 -7.05
C LEU A 16 6.59 22.10 -7.50
N ILE A 17 6.32 23.01 -6.57
CA ILE A 17 6.02 24.41 -6.87
C ILE A 17 7.24 25.11 -7.50
N GLN A 18 8.44 24.88 -6.97
CA GLN A 18 9.69 25.40 -7.54
C GLN A 18 9.92 24.95 -8.99
N HIS A 19 9.36 23.79 -9.37
CA HIS A 19 9.45 23.24 -10.73
C HIS A 19 8.17 23.48 -11.56
N GLY A 20 7.34 24.45 -11.15
CA GLY A 20 6.24 24.96 -11.97
C GLY A 20 4.86 24.33 -11.70
N ALA A 21 4.72 23.48 -10.67
CA ALA A 21 3.40 23.04 -10.24
C ALA A 21 2.63 24.21 -9.60
N LEU A 22 1.37 24.36 -9.98
CA LEU A 22 0.46 25.34 -9.35
C LEU A 22 -0.20 24.71 -8.13
N LYS A 23 -0.32 25.49 -7.04
CA LYS A 23 -0.87 25.03 -5.76
C LYS A 23 -2.26 24.41 -5.92
N GLU A 24 -3.12 25.04 -6.72
CA GLU A 24 -4.49 24.62 -7.00
C GLU A 24 -4.59 23.29 -7.77
N ASN A 25 -3.51 22.87 -8.44
CA ASN A 25 -3.45 21.62 -9.20
C ASN A 25 -2.85 20.46 -8.38
N LEU A 26 -2.49 20.68 -7.12
CA LEU A 26 -1.97 19.66 -6.22
C LEU A 26 -3.12 19.01 -5.44
N HIS A 27 -3.50 17.80 -5.86
CA HIS A 27 -4.56 17.00 -5.22
C HIS A 27 -3.95 15.83 -4.45
N PHE A 28 -4.37 15.66 -3.19
CA PHE A 28 -3.90 14.59 -2.31
C PHE A 28 -4.97 13.51 -2.16
N TYR A 29 -4.66 12.27 -2.52
CA TYR A 29 -5.60 11.17 -2.42
C TYR A 29 -5.28 10.27 -1.23
N ILE A 30 -6.26 10.06 -0.35
CA ILE A 30 -6.08 9.15 0.79
C ILE A 30 -6.47 7.74 0.38
N ALA A 31 -5.46 6.87 0.30
CA ALA A 31 -5.57 5.49 -0.16
C ALA A 31 -6.20 4.55 0.91
N TYR A 32 -7.52 4.60 1.07
CA TYR A 32 -8.26 3.77 2.05
C TYR A 32 -8.44 2.32 1.62
N GLY A 33 -8.48 2.01 0.32
CA GLY A 33 -8.99 0.73 -0.15
C GLY A 33 -10.40 0.48 0.39
N THR A 34 -10.58 -0.56 1.19
CA THR A 34 -11.88 -0.91 1.82
C THR A 34 -11.99 -0.48 3.28
N HIS A 35 -11.03 0.29 3.79
CA HIS A 35 -11.04 0.74 5.19
C HIS A 35 -12.02 1.91 5.41
N PRO A 36 -12.49 2.11 6.66
CA PRO A 36 -13.23 3.30 7.03
C PRO A 36 -12.45 4.59 6.75
N LEU A 37 -13.18 5.68 6.52
CA LEU A 37 -12.62 7.01 6.34
C LEU A 37 -12.00 7.51 7.64
N GLN A 38 -10.88 8.24 7.54
CA GLN A 38 -10.35 8.99 8.67
C GLN A 38 -11.27 10.17 8.98
N THR A 39 -11.36 10.54 10.25
CA THR A 39 -11.92 11.83 10.66
C THR A 39 -11.02 12.99 10.25
N GLU A 40 -11.52 14.22 10.30
CA GLU A 40 -10.68 15.41 10.09
C GLU A 40 -9.54 15.50 11.11
N GLU A 41 -9.80 15.17 12.38
CA GLU A 41 -8.78 15.15 13.43
C GLU A 41 -7.67 14.13 13.13
N GLU A 42 -8.04 12.90 12.75
CA GLU A 42 -7.10 11.86 12.36
C GLU A 42 -6.28 12.27 11.13
N SER A 43 -6.92 12.95 10.19
CA SER A 43 -6.28 13.44 8.97
C SER A 43 -5.30 14.57 9.28
N LEU A 44 -5.70 15.56 10.08
CA LEU A 44 -4.83 16.65 10.53
C LEU A 44 -3.63 16.11 11.31
N LYS A 45 -3.83 15.13 12.20
CA LYS A 45 -2.74 14.46 12.91
C LYS A 45 -1.81 13.69 11.98
N THR A 46 -2.35 13.12 10.90
CA THR A 46 -1.59 12.30 9.94
C THR A 46 -0.77 13.15 8.97
N TYR A 47 -1.34 14.23 8.43
CA TYR A 47 -0.75 15.01 7.34
C TYR A 47 -0.24 16.39 7.79
N GLY A 48 -0.59 16.84 8.99
CA GLY A 48 -0.19 18.14 9.51
C GLY A 48 -0.93 19.32 8.84
N PRO A 49 -0.38 20.54 8.91
CA PRO A 49 -1.01 21.75 8.37
C PRO A 49 -1.40 21.66 6.89
N VAL A 50 -0.65 20.86 6.11
CA VAL A 50 -0.92 20.57 4.69
C VAL A 50 -2.37 20.12 4.46
N PHE A 51 -2.98 19.39 5.41
CA PHE A 51 -4.38 18.95 5.29
C PHE A 51 -5.37 20.10 5.15
N ASN A 52 -5.12 21.22 5.83
CA ASN A 52 -6.00 22.39 5.79
C ASN A 52 -5.71 23.33 4.63
N GLU A 53 -4.50 23.23 4.04
CA GLU A 53 -4.02 24.17 3.03
C GLU A 53 -4.21 23.68 1.59
N TYR A 54 -4.45 22.38 1.42
CA TYR A 54 -4.53 21.70 0.12
C TYR A 54 -5.78 20.82 0.02
N HIS A 55 -6.13 20.45 -1.20
CA HIS A 55 -7.29 19.61 -1.45
C HIS A 55 -6.98 18.14 -1.18
N PHE A 56 -7.59 17.57 -0.13
CA PHE A 56 -7.55 16.15 0.17
C PHE A 56 -8.83 15.45 -0.28
N VAL A 57 -8.67 14.42 -1.10
CA VAL A 57 -9.74 13.53 -1.56
C VAL A 57 -9.78 12.30 -0.68
N HIS A 58 -10.89 12.13 0.04
CA HIS A 58 -11.19 10.91 0.77
C HIS A 58 -11.72 9.84 -0.19
N HIS A 59 -10.95 8.77 -0.42
CA HIS A 59 -11.35 7.70 -1.33
C HIS A 59 -12.58 6.93 -0.81
N ASN A 60 -13.57 6.72 -1.67
CA ASN A 60 -14.70 5.86 -1.38
C ASN A 60 -14.78 4.73 -2.40
N CYS A 61 -14.42 3.50 -1.99
CA CYS A 61 -14.41 2.34 -2.87
C CYS A 61 -15.81 1.88 -3.36
N THR A 62 -16.89 2.46 -2.83
CA THR A 62 -18.28 2.16 -3.23
C THR A 62 -18.92 3.25 -4.08
N ASP A 63 -18.25 4.38 -4.29
CA ASP A 63 -18.74 5.42 -5.18
C ASP A 63 -18.38 5.06 -6.63
N GLU A 64 -19.32 4.44 -7.34
CA GLU A 64 -19.07 3.96 -8.71
C GLU A 64 -18.83 5.09 -9.71
N SER A 65 -19.25 6.32 -9.41
CA SER A 65 -19.20 7.45 -10.35
C SER A 65 -17.76 7.88 -10.69
N VAL A 66 -16.84 7.70 -9.75
CA VAL A 66 -15.44 8.16 -9.87
C VAL A 66 -14.52 7.15 -10.57
N PHE A 67 -15.00 5.95 -10.90
CA PHE A 67 -14.16 4.86 -11.40
C PHE A 67 -14.26 4.62 -12.90
N SER A 68 -13.14 4.24 -13.51
CA SER A 68 -13.10 3.69 -14.87
C SER A 68 -12.32 2.39 -14.91
N ILE A 69 -12.69 1.54 -15.87
CA ILE A 69 -11.99 0.28 -16.13
C ILE A 69 -10.81 0.58 -17.07
N LYS A 70 -9.60 0.16 -16.67
CA LYS A 70 -8.38 0.30 -17.48
C LYS A 70 -7.96 -0.97 -18.20
N GLY A 71 -8.52 -2.11 -17.82
CA GLY A 71 -8.26 -3.39 -18.44
C GLY A 71 -8.66 -4.52 -17.51
N THR A 72 -8.27 -5.73 -17.89
CA THR A 72 -8.50 -6.94 -17.10
C THR A 72 -7.19 -7.71 -17.04
N THR A 73 -6.78 -8.13 -15.85
CA THR A 73 -5.57 -8.94 -15.68
C THR A 73 -5.76 -10.35 -16.20
N LYS A 74 -4.67 -11.09 -16.41
CA LYS A 74 -4.69 -12.53 -16.74
C LYS A 74 -5.45 -13.37 -15.71
N ARG A 75 -5.58 -12.88 -14.47
CA ARG A 75 -6.32 -13.54 -13.37
C ARG A 75 -7.76 -13.05 -13.24
N GLY A 76 -8.23 -12.26 -14.21
CA GLY A 76 -9.62 -11.83 -14.31
C GLY A 76 -9.98 -10.62 -13.45
N THR A 77 -9.00 -9.94 -12.84
CA THR A 77 -9.28 -8.72 -12.08
C THR A 77 -9.58 -7.60 -13.05
N ASN A 78 -10.82 -7.09 -13.04
CA ASN A 78 -11.14 -5.84 -13.73
C ASN A 78 -10.45 -4.69 -13.01
N VAL A 79 -9.50 -4.04 -13.67
CA VAL A 79 -8.70 -2.96 -13.10
C VAL A 79 -9.52 -1.69 -13.10
N THR A 80 -10.31 -1.53 -12.04
CA THR A 80 -11.24 -0.40 -11.86
C THR A 80 -10.69 0.56 -10.81
N VAL A 81 -10.15 1.69 -11.27
CA VAL A 81 -9.46 2.70 -10.46
C VAL A 81 -9.98 4.11 -10.79
N ARG A 82 -9.70 5.10 -9.94
CA ARG A 82 -10.30 6.43 -10.07
C ARG A 82 -9.87 7.12 -11.37
N LYS A 83 -10.83 7.71 -12.10
CA LYS A 83 -10.62 8.41 -13.38
C LYS A 83 -9.65 9.57 -13.26
N ASP A 84 -9.78 10.35 -12.19
CA ASP A 84 -8.98 11.55 -11.94
C ASP A 84 -7.48 11.25 -11.76
N ILE A 85 -7.13 10.13 -11.14
CA ILE A 85 -5.73 9.66 -11.05
C ILE A 85 -5.19 9.29 -12.44
N LEU A 86 -6.03 8.72 -13.28
CA LEU A 86 -5.66 8.26 -14.63
C LEU A 86 -5.49 9.42 -15.62
N GLU A 87 -6.05 10.58 -15.29
CA GLU A 87 -5.99 11.82 -16.06
C GLU A 87 -4.89 12.78 -15.53
N SER A 88 -4.22 12.42 -14.43
CA SER A 88 -3.18 13.25 -13.83
C SER A 88 -1.94 13.39 -14.74
N THR A 89 -1.38 14.61 -14.78
CA THR A 89 -0.15 14.89 -15.54
C THR A 89 1.09 14.31 -14.87
N LEU A 90 1.09 14.25 -13.53
CA LEU A 90 2.15 13.67 -12.72
C LEU A 90 1.51 12.92 -11.55
N LEU A 91 1.80 11.63 -11.45
CA LEU A 91 1.34 10.79 -10.35
C LEU A 91 2.49 10.52 -9.37
N ILE A 92 2.28 10.84 -8.09
CA ILE A 92 3.23 10.54 -7.02
C ILE A 92 2.55 9.65 -5.98
N THR A 93 3.17 8.52 -5.66
CA THR A 93 2.77 7.70 -4.52
C THR A 93 3.74 7.93 -3.37
N PHE A 94 3.24 8.14 -2.15
CA PHE A 94 4.07 8.33 -0.97
C PHE A 94 3.54 7.48 0.18
N GLY A 95 4.32 6.48 0.58
CA GLY A 95 3.95 5.66 1.73
C GLY A 95 5.00 4.64 2.14
N ALA A 96 4.80 4.06 3.31
CA ALA A 96 5.72 3.12 3.90
C ALA A 96 5.65 1.72 3.26
N ILE A 97 6.81 1.09 3.10
CA ILE A 97 6.93 -0.35 2.81
C ILE A 97 6.71 -1.13 4.11
N SER A 98 6.04 -2.27 4.01
CA SER A 98 5.94 -3.23 5.11
C SER A 98 5.78 -4.64 4.56
N HIS A 99 6.05 -5.67 5.36
CA HIS A 99 5.50 -7.00 5.07
C HIS A 99 3.96 -6.97 5.05
N HIS A 100 3.38 -7.82 4.21
CA HIS A 100 1.94 -8.00 4.11
C HIS A 100 1.60 -9.48 4.02
N TYR A 101 0.81 -9.97 4.98
CA TYR A 101 0.58 -11.39 5.23
C TYR A 101 0.23 -12.28 4.02
N PHE A 102 -0.53 -11.77 3.03
CA PHE A 102 -0.79 -12.51 1.79
C PHE A 102 -0.20 -11.89 0.51
N ALA A 103 0.26 -10.65 0.54
CA ALA A 103 0.58 -9.87 -0.67
C ALA A 103 2.08 -9.71 -0.90
N GLY A 104 2.91 -10.39 -0.11
CA GLY A 104 4.33 -10.09 0.03
C GLY A 104 4.53 -8.82 0.85
N TYR A 105 4.26 -7.66 0.23
CA TYR A 105 4.53 -6.35 0.82
C TYR A 105 3.35 -5.38 0.66
N GLY A 106 3.27 -4.42 1.57
CA GLY A 106 2.49 -3.19 1.45
C GLY A 106 3.30 -2.05 0.85
N GLY A 107 2.67 -0.88 0.75
CA GLY A 107 3.29 0.29 0.09
C GLY A 107 3.39 0.12 -1.43
N GLY A 108 4.09 1.06 -2.08
CA GLY A 108 4.24 1.11 -3.53
C GLY A 108 2.92 0.96 -4.27
N ARG A 109 2.83 -0.04 -5.15
CA ARG A 109 1.62 -0.33 -5.95
C ARG A 109 0.34 -0.46 -5.13
N LYS A 110 0.42 -0.87 -3.85
CA LYS A 110 -0.76 -0.97 -2.96
C LYS A 110 -1.40 0.36 -2.60
N LEU A 111 -0.70 1.48 -2.79
CA LEU A 111 -1.26 2.83 -2.62
C LEU A 111 -2.27 3.16 -3.73
N LEU A 112 -2.13 2.57 -4.91
CA LEU A 112 -3.07 2.74 -6.02
C LEU A 112 -4.09 1.62 -6.06
N PHE A 113 -3.63 0.37 -5.99
CA PHE A 113 -4.52 -0.80 -5.92
C PHE A 113 -4.08 -1.74 -4.80
N PRO A 114 -4.87 -1.94 -3.73
CA PRO A 114 -6.29 -1.59 -3.61
C PRO A 114 -6.57 -0.15 -3.18
N GLY A 115 -5.55 0.64 -2.83
CA GLY A 115 -5.71 1.91 -2.10
C GLY A 115 -6.75 2.89 -2.66
N LEU A 116 -6.84 2.99 -4.00
CA LEU A 116 -7.71 3.92 -4.72
C LEU A 116 -8.57 3.18 -5.77
N ALA A 117 -8.86 1.90 -5.51
CA ALA A 117 -9.64 1.05 -6.41
C ALA A 117 -11.09 0.86 -5.96
N GLN A 118 -11.94 0.39 -6.88
CA GLN A 118 -13.32 0.01 -6.60
C GLN A 118 -13.38 -1.27 -5.77
N ARG A 119 -14.33 -1.36 -4.83
CA ARG A 119 -14.51 -2.49 -3.92
C ARG A 119 -14.56 -3.85 -4.61
N GLN A 120 -15.31 -3.98 -5.71
CA GLN A 120 -15.45 -5.27 -6.39
C GLN A 120 -14.14 -5.75 -7.02
N ALA A 121 -13.39 -4.83 -7.64
CA ALA A 121 -12.05 -5.13 -8.15
C ALA A 121 -11.11 -5.56 -7.01
N ILE A 122 -11.14 -4.85 -5.88
CA ILE A 122 -10.35 -5.20 -4.69
C ILE A 122 -10.69 -6.61 -4.21
N TYR A 123 -11.98 -6.94 -4.12
CA TYR A 123 -12.44 -8.26 -3.69
C TYR A 123 -12.02 -9.37 -4.64
N HIS A 124 -12.00 -9.11 -5.96
CA HIS A 124 -11.49 -10.09 -6.92
C HIS A 124 -10.01 -10.37 -6.68
N ASN A 125 -9.17 -9.34 -6.62
CA ASN A 125 -7.75 -9.48 -6.33
C ASN A 125 -7.50 -10.16 -4.97
N HIS A 126 -8.22 -9.77 -3.91
CA HIS A 126 -8.07 -10.37 -2.58
C HIS A 126 -8.59 -11.81 -2.54
N GLY A 127 -9.56 -12.14 -3.38
CA GLY A 127 -10.06 -13.50 -3.58
C GLY A 127 -8.99 -14.46 -4.12
N LEU A 128 -7.93 -13.96 -4.76
CA LEU A 128 -6.77 -14.75 -5.19
C LEU A 128 -5.95 -15.30 -4.00
N PHE A 129 -6.23 -14.86 -2.78
CA PHE A 129 -5.71 -15.50 -1.57
C PHE A 129 -6.31 -16.89 -1.33
N LEU A 130 -7.44 -17.20 -1.97
CA LEU A 130 -8.13 -18.48 -1.84
C LEU A 130 -7.90 -19.31 -3.10
N ASP A 131 -7.56 -20.58 -2.92
CA ASP A 131 -7.62 -21.58 -3.98
C ASP A 131 -8.98 -22.27 -3.94
N ARG A 132 -9.80 -22.01 -4.96
CA ARG A 132 -11.16 -22.55 -5.07
C ARG A 132 -11.18 -24.05 -5.40
N ALA A 133 -10.15 -24.56 -6.09
CA ALA A 133 -10.09 -25.96 -6.49
C ALA A 133 -9.76 -26.85 -5.29
N THR A 134 -8.81 -26.43 -4.48
CA THR A 134 -8.37 -27.18 -3.29
C THR A 134 -9.12 -26.80 -2.01
N ARG A 135 -9.91 -25.71 -2.05
CA ARG A 135 -10.63 -25.13 -0.90
C ARG A 135 -9.69 -24.74 0.25
N SER A 136 -8.48 -24.31 -0.09
CA SER A 136 -7.45 -23.86 0.86
C SER A 136 -6.98 -22.43 0.55
N LEU A 137 -5.98 -21.97 1.29
CA LEU A 137 -5.24 -20.77 0.92
C LEU A 137 -4.42 -21.04 -0.34
N ALA A 138 -4.27 -20.02 -1.19
CA ALA A 138 -3.45 -20.11 -2.38
C ALA A 138 -1.96 -20.22 -2.02
N THR A 139 -1.28 -21.17 -2.64
CA THR A 139 0.16 -21.35 -2.49
C THR A 139 0.90 -20.08 -2.92
N GLY A 140 1.91 -19.70 -2.14
CA GLY A 140 2.77 -18.53 -2.42
C GLY A 140 2.27 -17.20 -1.86
N CYS A 141 1.01 -17.09 -1.44
CA CYS A 141 0.50 -15.91 -0.74
C CYS A 141 1.05 -15.82 0.69
N GLN A 142 2.24 -15.23 0.84
CA GLN A 142 2.99 -15.16 2.10
C GLN A 142 3.57 -13.76 2.33
N PRO A 143 3.90 -13.39 3.59
CA PRO A 143 4.69 -12.19 3.85
C PRO A 143 6.05 -12.27 3.13
N GLY A 144 6.47 -11.17 2.51
CA GLY A 144 7.77 -11.08 1.85
C GLY A 144 7.92 -11.85 0.53
N LYS A 145 6.85 -12.48 0.01
CA LYS A 145 6.87 -13.25 -1.25
C LYS A 145 6.10 -12.55 -2.37
N LEU A 146 6.82 -12.17 -3.44
CA LEU A 146 6.28 -11.53 -4.63
C LEU A 146 6.14 -12.50 -5.80
N GLU A 147 7.20 -13.26 -6.10
CA GLU A 147 7.23 -14.25 -7.18
C GLU A 147 6.53 -15.55 -6.74
N GLY A 148 5.70 -16.11 -7.63
CA GLY A 148 4.86 -17.28 -7.33
C GLY A 148 3.70 -16.96 -6.38
N ASN A 149 3.48 -15.68 -6.05
CA ASN A 149 2.32 -15.23 -5.28
C ASN A 149 1.25 -14.72 -6.24
N PRO A 150 0.14 -15.45 -6.45
CA PRO A 150 -0.84 -15.10 -7.47
C PRO A 150 -1.48 -13.73 -7.25
N LEU A 151 -1.67 -13.34 -6.00
CA LEU A 151 -2.21 -12.02 -5.66
C LEU A 151 -1.19 -10.91 -5.93
N ALA A 152 0.07 -11.13 -5.56
CA ALA A 152 1.13 -10.15 -5.80
C ALA A 152 1.43 -9.97 -7.30
N GLU A 153 1.40 -11.05 -8.08
CA GLU A 153 1.55 -11.01 -9.54
C GLU A 153 0.37 -10.32 -10.22
N ASP A 154 -0.86 -10.52 -9.72
CA ASP A 154 -2.02 -9.76 -10.16
C ASP A 154 -1.85 -8.26 -9.88
N LEU A 155 -1.40 -7.90 -8.68
CA LEU A 155 -1.09 -6.50 -8.34
C LEU A 155 0.03 -5.93 -9.22
N ARG A 156 0.99 -6.75 -9.67
CA ARG A 156 2.06 -6.31 -10.58
C ARG A 156 1.48 -5.97 -11.95
N GLU A 157 0.63 -6.84 -12.48
CA GLU A 157 -0.05 -6.61 -13.76
C GLU A 157 -0.99 -5.40 -13.70
N ILE A 158 -1.69 -5.21 -12.59
CA ILE A 158 -2.48 -4.00 -12.33
C ILE A 158 -1.61 -2.75 -12.37
N ASP A 159 -0.44 -2.79 -11.73
CA ASP A 159 0.48 -1.65 -11.69
C ASP A 159 1.02 -1.27 -13.08
N ASP A 160 1.14 -2.22 -13.99
CA ASP A 160 1.55 -2.00 -15.40
C ASP A 160 0.42 -1.38 -16.26
N LEU A 161 -0.84 -1.45 -15.80
CA LEU A 161 -2.00 -0.84 -16.47
C LEU A 161 -2.32 0.58 -15.98
N ILE A 162 -1.60 1.05 -14.96
CA ILE A 162 -1.74 2.35 -14.35
C ILE A 162 -0.67 3.30 -14.93
N PRO A 163 -0.94 4.62 -15.05
CA PRO A 163 0.04 5.58 -15.53
C PRO A 163 1.39 5.51 -14.82
N GLU A 164 2.44 5.93 -15.53
CA GLU A 164 3.76 6.12 -14.95
C GLU A 164 3.69 7.05 -13.73
N LYS A 165 4.52 6.76 -12.73
CA LYS A 165 4.48 7.41 -11.44
C LYS A 165 5.85 7.50 -10.80
N ILE A 166 6.05 8.51 -9.98
CA ILE A 166 7.13 8.57 -9.03
C ILE A 166 6.63 7.98 -7.71
N SER A 167 7.43 7.13 -7.09
CA SER A 167 7.11 6.47 -5.83
C SER A 167 8.13 6.84 -4.78
N ILE A 168 7.64 7.31 -3.64
CA ILE A 168 8.41 7.61 -2.44
C ILE A 168 8.10 6.53 -1.41
N HIS A 169 9.05 5.63 -1.22
CA HIS A 169 8.97 4.49 -0.32
C HIS A 169 9.61 4.83 1.02
N GLY A 170 8.80 4.88 2.08
CA GLY A 170 9.30 5.05 3.44
C GLY A 170 9.73 3.72 4.07
N ILE A 171 10.94 3.69 4.63
CA ILE A 171 11.37 2.66 5.57
C ILE A 171 11.20 3.25 6.98
N MET A 172 10.32 2.63 7.77
CA MET A 172 9.95 3.10 9.10
C MET A 172 10.64 2.25 10.16
N ASN A 173 11.00 2.83 11.31
CA ASN A 173 11.37 2.04 12.49
C ASN A 173 10.14 1.55 13.27
N GLU A 174 10.38 0.79 14.33
CA GLU A 174 9.36 0.26 15.24
C GLU A 174 8.52 1.34 15.93
N SER A 175 9.11 2.52 16.17
CA SER A 175 8.43 3.71 16.71
C SER A 175 7.60 4.49 15.67
N GLY A 176 7.56 4.04 14.42
CA GLY A 176 6.83 4.70 13.34
C GLY A 176 7.50 5.96 12.79
N LYS A 177 8.80 6.15 13.05
CA LYS A 177 9.62 7.24 12.48
C LYS A 177 10.24 6.81 11.15
N VAL A 178 10.34 7.75 10.21
CA VAL A 178 11.00 7.50 8.92
C VAL A 178 12.50 7.40 9.14
N CYS A 179 13.10 6.28 8.73
CA CYS A 179 14.55 6.07 8.71
C CYS A 179 15.15 6.35 7.34
N ARG A 180 14.43 6.02 6.28
CA ARG A 180 14.85 6.25 4.89
C ARG A 180 13.65 6.58 4.01
N LEU A 181 13.86 7.46 3.04
CA LEU A 181 12.96 7.68 1.92
C LEU A 181 13.70 7.23 0.66
N LEU A 182 13.11 6.29 -0.08
CA LEU A 182 13.65 5.77 -1.32
C LEU A 182 12.73 6.22 -2.45
N VAL A 183 13.28 6.97 -3.40
CA VAL A 183 12.53 7.48 -4.55
C VAL A 183 12.84 6.62 -5.77
N GLY A 184 11.82 6.23 -6.51
CA GLY A 184 11.96 5.46 -7.75
C GLY A 184 10.71 5.53 -8.61
N SER A 185 10.79 5.05 -9.84
CA SER A 185 9.68 5.06 -10.80
C SER A 185 9.37 3.70 -11.40
N SER A 186 10.22 2.70 -11.13
CA SER A 186 10.12 1.37 -11.69
C SER A 186 9.71 0.32 -10.65
N TYR A 187 9.24 -0.83 -11.14
CA TYR A 187 9.04 -2.00 -10.27
C TYR A 187 10.33 -2.48 -9.63
N LYS A 188 11.46 -2.32 -10.30
CA LYS A 188 12.77 -2.65 -9.76
C LYS A 188 13.04 -1.84 -8.50
N ASP A 189 12.75 -0.54 -8.51
CA ASP A 189 12.93 0.34 -7.35
C ASP A 189 12.04 -0.08 -6.18
N PHE A 190 10.79 -0.46 -6.47
CA PHE A 190 9.89 -1.04 -5.45
C PHE A 190 10.49 -2.32 -4.85
N THR A 191 10.95 -3.27 -5.68
CA THR A 191 11.55 -4.52 -5.17
C THR A 191 12.84 -4.27 -4.39
N GLU A 192 13.62 -3.26 -4.76
CA GLU A 192 14.82 -2.87 -4.00
C GLU A 192 14.45 -2.27 -2.65
N ALA A 193 13.41 -1.43 -2.58
CA ALA A 193 12.87 -0.94 -1.31
C ALA A 193 12.36 -2.09 -0.42
N CYS A 194 11.75 -3.12 -1.00
CA CYS A 194 11.36 -4.34 -0.29
C CYS A 194 12.58 -5.11 0.27
N LYS A 195 13.67 -5.25 -0.49
CA LYS A 195 14.90 -5.90 -0.01
C LYS A 195 15.56 -5.11 1.12
N ILE A 196 15.59 -3.79 1.00
CA ILE A 196 16.08 -2.91 2.07
C ILE A 196 15.21 -3.09 3.32
N HIS A 197 13.89 -3.14 3.18
CA HIS A 197 12.99 -3.44 4.30
C HIS A 197 13.29 -4.82 4.93
N ASP A 198 13.47 -5.86 4.11
CA ASP A 198 13.83 -7.19 4.60
C ASP A 198 15.13 -7.20 5.39
N SER A 199 16.15 -6.43 4.97
CA SER A 199 17.43 -6.39 5.69
C SER A 199 17.31 -5.93 7.16
N TYR A 200 16.23 -5.23 7.51
CA TYR A 200 15.95 -4.79 8.88
C TYR A 200 14.93 -5.68 9.62
N TYR A 201 14.00 -6.32 8.90
CA TYR A 201 12.80 -6.92 9.49
C TYR A 201 12.65 -8.41 9.24
N ARG A 202 13.43 -8.99 8.32
CA ARG A 202 13.40 -10.43 8.06
C ARG A 202 14.38 -11.13 9.00
N TYR A 203 13.86 -12.07 9.77
CA TYR A 203 14.65 -13.00 10.56
C TYR A 203 14.59 -14.37 9.89
N ASN A 204 15.75 -14.91 9.52
CA ASN A 204 15.86 -16.27 9.00
C ASN A 204 16.33 -17.18 10.14
N SER A 205 15.60 -18.25 10.39
CA SER A 205 15.98 -19.29 11.34
C SER A 205 15.63 -20.64 10.76
N ASP A 206 16.58 -21.57 10.82
CA ASP A 206 16.37 -22.98 10.51
C ASP A 206 15.86 -23.76 11.74
N GLU A 207 15.76 -23.10 12.89
CA GLU A 207 15.27 -23.70 14.12
C GLU A 207 13.75 -23.83 14.11
N GLN A 208 13.26 -25.02 14.48
CA GLN A 208 11.86 -25.24 14.78
C GLN A 208 11.61 -25.07 16.28
N TYR A 209 10.54 -24.33 16.61
CA TYR A 209 10.15 -24.08 17.99
C TYR A 209 8.80 -24.74 18.28
N ASP A 210 8.74 -25.51 19.37
CA ASP A 210 7.50 -26.14 19.86
C ASP A 210 6.43 -25.10 20.23
N LEU A 211 6.85 -23.94 20.73
CA LEU A 211 6.01 -22.81 21.11
C LEU A 211 6.64 -21.49 20.67
N VAL A 212 5.81 -20.60 20.11
CA VAL A 212 6.21 -19.19 19.88
C VAL A 212 5.07 -18.31 20.36
N ILE A 213 5.45 -17.29 21.10
CA ILE A 213 4.56 -16.24 21.59
C ILE A 213 4.76 -15.02 20.68
N ALA A 214 3.71 -14.59 20.01
CA ALA A 214 3.74 -13.46 19.10
C ALA A 214 2.80 -12.35 19.58
N SER A 215 3.23 -11.09 19.42
CA SER A 215 2.41 -9.91 19.68
C SER A 215 2.11 -9.21 18.37
N SER A 216 0.96 -8.55 18.29
CA SER A 216 0.60 -7.67 17.17
C SER A 216 1.20 -6.27 17.30
N GLY A 217 1.95 -6.02 18.37
CA GLY A 217 2.72 -4.79 18.57
C GLY A 217 1.95 -3.66 19.25
N GLY A 218 0.85 -3.98 19.95
CA GLY A 218 0.05 -3.02 20.71
C GLY A 218 -0.84 -2.11 19.85
N TYR A 219 -1.64 -1.27 20.51
CA TYR A 219 -2.50 -0.31 19.84
C TYR A 219 -1.68 0.66 18.97
N PRO A 220 -2.10 0.99 17.73
CA PRO A 220 -3.35 0.59 17.08
C PRO A 220 -3.25 -0.69 16.22
N LYS A 221 -2.14 -1.43 16.29
CA LYS A 221 -1.90 -2.61 15.43
C LYS A 221 -2.66 -3.86 15.89
N ASP A 222 -3.18 -3.88 17.12
CA ASP A 222 -3.99 -4.96 17.68
C ASP A 222 -5.47 -4.58 17.89
N ILE A 223 -5.93 -3.49 17.25
CA ILE A 223 -7.27 -2.90 17.46
C ILE A 223 -8.44 -3.87 17.17
N ASN A 224 -8.22 -4.90 16.35
CA ASN A 224 -9.22 -5.95 16.08
C ASN A 224 -8.56 -7.27 15.64
N PHE A 225 -9.35 -8.33 15.58
CA PHE A 225 -8.91 -9.67 15.18
C PHE A 225 -8.30 -9.72 13.77
N ILE A 226 -8.80 -8.91 12.82
CA ILE A 226 -8.23 -8.84 11.47
C ILE A 226 -6.83 -8.22 11.48
N GLN A 227 -6.51 -7.31 12.40
CA GLN A 227 -5.12 -6.85 12.52
C GLN A 227 -4.29 -7.84 13.33
N ALA A 228 -4.85 -8.41 14.40
CA ALA A 228 -4.13 -9.30 15.29
C ALA A 228 -3.66 -10.61 14.63
N HIS A 229 -4.48 -11.21 13.75
CA HIS A 229 -4.11 -12.47 13.08
C HIS A 229 -2.85 -12.36 12.20
N LYS A 230 -2.46 -11.15 11.79
CA LYS A 230 -1.25 -10.94 10.97
C LYS A 230 0.01 -11.42 11.69
N SER A 231 0.04 -11.29 13.02
CA SER A 231 1.16 -11.78 13.85
C SER A 231 1.35 -13.30 13.73
N VAL A 232 0.27 -14.06 13.52
CA VAL A 232 0.33 -15.51 13.30
C VAL A 232 1.02 -15.84 11.97
N HIS A 233 0.79 -15.05 10.92
CA HIS A 233 1.42 -15.24 9.62
C HIS A 233 2.88 -14.80 9.58
N HIS A 234 3.29 -13.83 10.40
CA HIS A 234 4.70 -13.44 10.52
C HIS A 234 5.57 -14.51 11.19
N ARG A 235 4.94 -15.53 11.81
CA ARG A 235 5.58 -16.60 12.58
C ARG A 235 5.95 -17.83 11.74
N GLN A 236 5.51 -17.91 10.48
CA GLN A 236 5.79 -19.06 9.63
C GLN A 236 7.21 -18.96 9.05
N PRO A 237 8.06 -20.00 9.22
CA PRO A 237 9.25 -20.15 8.39
C PRO A 237 8.82 -20.15 6.91
N LEU A 238 9.61 -19.49 6.07
CA LEU A 238 9.38 -19.44 4.62
C LEU A 238 9.52 -20.81 3.97
#